data_AF-A0A1L5KM62-F1
#
_entry.id   AF-A0A1L5KM62-F1
#
_cell.length_a   1.000
_cell.length_b   1.000
_cell.length_c   1.000
_cell.angle_alpha   90.00
_cell.angle_beta   90.00
_cell.angle_gamma   90.00
#
_symmetry.space_group_name_H-M   'P 1'
#
loop_
_entity.id
_entity.type
_entity.pdbx_description
1 polymer ?
#
loop_
_entity_poly.entity_id
_entity_poly.type
_entity_poly.pdbx_seq_one_letter_code
_entity_poly.pdbx_strand_id
1 'polypeptide(L)'
;MFKARICGWIGLLPLFMLSLPVQAELRCVANTVDIEPFFSAATAEDKQQVEQAINSSVNLVPFGLSASDWKVHRGDLVVEGNIESNQKLIVLGNLTVKGNISTFSLSNPWVILGNVTATNIVTDSPLLITGSINASGLVFIDSYYDNPSSIKGSVNARGIFINDIIAPVVASSTNSEFMVRASDKNDT
;
A
#
# COMPACT_ATOMS: atom_id res chain seq x y z
N MET A 1 -3.89 31.70 -8.37
CA MET A 1 -3.77 31.18 -9.75
C MET A 1 -3.37 29.71 -9.63
N PHE A 2 -4.35 28.80 -9.70
CA PHE A 2 -4.14 27.36 -9.55
C PHE A 2 -3.42 26.82 -10.78
N LYS A 3 -2.22 26.26 -10.60
CA LYS A 3 -1.46 25.63 -11.66
C LYS A 3 -1.86 24.16 -11.73
N ALA A 4 -2.75 23.81 -12.66
CA ALA A 4 -3.04 22.43 -13.00
C ALA A 4 -1.73 21.75 -13.46
N ARG A 5 -1.24 20.77 -12.70
CA ARG A 5 -0.13 19.93 -13.14
C ARG A 5 -0.70 18.86 -14.05
N ILE A 6 -0.26 18.93 -15.30
CA ILE A 6 -0.57 18.02 -16.40
C ILE A 6 -0.04 16.63 -16.03
N CYS A 7 -0.93 15.62 -16.00
CA CYS A 7 -0.59 14.20 -15.94
C CYS A 7 0.23 13.83 -17.19
N GLY A 8 1.54 13.73 -17.04
CA GLY A 8 2.47 13.42 -18.11
C GLY A 8 2.64 11.91 -18.34
N TRP A 9 2.11 11.45 -19.48
CA TRP A 9 2.66 10.44 -20.40
C TRP A 9 3.02 9.05 -19.86
N ILE A 10 2.09 8.11 -20.05
CA ILE A 10 2.32 6.66 -20.06
C ILE A 10 3.09 6.32 -21.35
N GLY A 11 4.36 5.94 -21.20
CA GLY A 11 5.15 5.32 -22.25
C GLY A 11 4.61 3.91 -22.58
N LEU A 12 4.45 3.63 -23.87
CA LEU A 12 3.95 2.37 -24.42
C LEU A 12 4.68 1.13 -23.90
N LEU A 13 3.91 0.13 -23.46
CA LEU A 13 4.18 -1.31 -23.60
C LEU A 13 2.83 -2.02 -23.89
N PRO A 14 2.82 -3.11 -24.70
CA PRO A 14 1.65 -3.52 -25.46
C PRO A 14 0.71 -4.49 -24.71
N LEU A 15 -0.59 -4.33 -25.00
CA LEU A 15 -1.70 -5.27 -24.75
C LEU A 15 -1.97 -5.69 -23.29
N PHE A 16 -2.76 -4.90 -22.57
CA PHE A 16 -3.91 -5.40 -21.80
C PHE A 16 -5.01 -4.33 -21.82
N MET A 17 -5.78 -4.34 -22.91
CA MET A 17 -7.04 -3.60 -23.03
C MET A 17 -8.08 -4.28 -22.14
N LEU A 18 -8.43 -3.69 -20.99
CA LEU A 18 -9.79 -3.66 -20.39
C LEU A 18 -9.91 -3.00 -18.98
N SER A 19 -9.00 -2.13 -18.52
CA SER A 19 -9.19 -1.44 -17.20
C SER A 19 -8.77 0.04 -17.12
N LEU A 20 -8.41 0.68 -18.24
CA LEU A 20 -7.74 1.98 -18.23
C LEU A 20 -8.54 3.25 -17.83
N PRO A 21 -9.88 3.31 -17.73
CA PRO A 21 -10.51 4.49 -17.12
C PRO A 21 -10.46 4.46 -15.58
N VAL A 22 -10.39 3.29 -14.95
CA VAL A 22 -10.47 3.18 -13.48
C VAL A 22 -9.16 3.57 -12.80
N GLN A 23 -8.01 3.18 -13.35
CA GLN A 23 -6.70 3.56 -12.78
C GLN A 23 -6.39 5.05 -12.92
N ALA A 24 -6.79 5.69 -14.02
CA ALA A 24 -6.54 7.12 -14.24
C ALA A 24 -7.42 8.01 -13.34
N GLU A 25 -8.70 7.65 -13.15
CA GLU A 25 -9.61 8.40 -12.28
C GLU A 25 -9.36 8.15 -10.79
N LEU A 26 -8.86 6.97 -10.39
CA LEU A 26 -8.44 6.71 -9.00
C LEU A 26 -7.12 7.40 -8.62
N ARG A 27 -6.22 7.62 -9.59
CA ARG A 27 -4.91 8.27 -9.35
C ARG A 27 -4.99 9.80 -9.33
N CYS A 28 -5.97 10.41 -10.00
CA CYS A 28 -6.13 11.87 -9.99
C CYS A 28 -6.83 12.35 -8.72
N VAL A 29 -6.10 12.36 -7.60
CA VAL A 29 -6.67 12.79 -6.32
C VAL A 29 -6.47 14.29 -6.10
N ALA A 30 -7.54 15.08 -6.25
CA ALA A 30 -7.56 16.44 -5.73
C ALA A 30 -7.34 16.42 -4.21
N ASN A 31 -6.63 17.38 -3.61
CA ASN A 31 -6.32 17.44 -2.17
C ASN A 31 -5.29 16.42 -1.65
N THR A 32 -4.27 16.10 -2.44
CA THR A 32 -3.09 15.39 -1.92
C THR A 32 -2.40 16.24 -0.85
N VAL A 33 -2.16 15.63 0.32
CA VAL A 33 -1.44 16.24 1.44
C VAL A 33 0.05 15.93 1.29
N ASP A 34 0.90 16.94 1.49
CA ASP A 34 2.33 16.69 1.66
C ASP A 34 2.57 15.97 2.98
N ILE A 35 2.99 14.71 2.88
CA ILE A 35 3.18 13.86 4.04
C ILE A 35 4.58 13.95 4.64
N GLU A 36 5.57 14.52 3.94
CA GLU A 36 6.95 14.56 4.43
C GLU A 36 7.09 15.12 5.85
N PRO A 37 6.37 16.18 6.24
CA PRO A 37 6.48 16.74 7.60
C PRO A 37 6.07 15.77 8.72
N PHE A 38 5.34 14.70 8.42
CA PHE A 38 4.96 13.70 9.42
C PHE A 38 6.06 12.68 9.70
N PHE A 39 7.11 12.63 8.88
CA PHE A 39 8.12 11.58 8.96
C PHE A 39 9.49 12.13 9.32
N SER A 40 10.28 11.27 9.96
CA SER A 40 11.70 11.48 10.27
C SER A 40 12.53 10.33 9.71
N ALA A 41 13.85 10.43 9.69
CA ALA A 41 14.69 9.30 9.31
C ALA A 41 14.53 8.14 10.33
N ALA A 42 14.42 6.90 9.85
CA ALA A 42 14.33 5.73 10.70
C ALA A 42 15.68 5.40 11.36
N THR A 43 15.66 5.12 12.65
CA THR A 43 16.83 4.68 13.42
C THR A 43 16.99 3.16 13.39
N ALA A 44 18.07 2.64 13.97
CA ALA A 44 18.26 1.21 14.12
C ALA A 44 17.19 0.58 15.05
N GLU A 45 16.79 1.31 16.09
CA GLU A 45 15.77 0.87 17.04
C GLU A 45 14.39 0.75 16.38
N ASP A 46 14.01 1.71 15.52
CA ASP A 46 12.74 1.64 14.78
C ASP A 46 12.71 0.39 13.89
N LYS A 47 13.82 0.09 13.21
CA LYS A 47 13.96 -1.09 12.35
C LYS A 47 13.92 -2.38 13.15
N GLN A 48 14.60 -2.42 14.30
CA GLN A 48 14.58 -3.57 15.20
C GLN A 48 13.16 -3.84 15.70
N GLN A 49 12.38 -2.80 16.01
CA GLN A 49 10.98 -2.94 16.41
C GLN A 49 10.14 -3.56 15.28
N VAL A 50 10.32 -3.11 14.03
CA VAL A 50 9.65 -3.70 12.86
C VAL A 50 10.06 -5.16 12.68
N GLU A 51 11.35 -5.48 12.74
CA GLU A 51 11.85 -6.85 12.61
C GLU A 51 11.29 -7.77 13.69
N GLN A 52 11.22 -7.32 14.94
CA GLN A 52 10.59 -8.07 16.04
C GLN A 52 9.10 -8.32 15.77
N ALA A 53 8.37 -7.31 15.30
CA ALA A 53 6.96 -7.45 14.96
C ALA A 53 6.73 -8.47 13.83
N ILE A 54 7.57 -8.45 12.79
CA ILE A 54 7.53 -9.42 11.69
C ILE A 54 7.85 -10.82 12.18
N ASN A 55 8.97 -11.00 12.89
CA ASN A 55 9.43 -12.30 13.35
C ASN A 55 8.44 -12.96 14.34
N SER A 56 7.65 -12.17 15.06
CA SER A 56 6.58 -12.66 15.93
C SER A 56 5.31 -13.11 15.18
N SER A 57 5.23 -12.89 13.87
CA SER A 57 4.02 -13.09 13.07
C SER A 57 4.22 -14.14 11.98
N VAL A 58 3.61 -15.30 12.16
CA VAL A 58 3.71 -16.46 11.25
C VAL A 58 3.18 -16.20 9.82
N ASN A 59 2.35 -15.17 9.63
CA ASN A 59 1.72 -14.85 8.34
C ASN A 59 2.39 -13.67 7.62
N LEU A 60 3.49 -13.12 8.15
CA LEU A 60 4.20 -12.01 7.52
C LEU A 60 5.47 -12.50 6.86
N VAL A 61 5.64 -12.16 5.59
CA VAL A 61 6.89 -12.43 4.87
C VAL A 61 7.97 -11.48 5.40
N PRO A 62 9.18 -11.99 5.70
CA PRO A 62 10.30 -11.16 6.14
C PRO A 62 10.60 -10.05 5.14
N PHE A 63 10.81 -8.83 5.65
CA PHE A 63 11.11 -7.66 4.85
C PHE A 63 12.49 -7.10 5.21
N GLY A 64 13.33 -6.84 4.20
CA GLY A 64 14.67 -6.29 4.42
C GLY A 64 14.65 -4.80 4.77
N LEU A 65 15.12 -4.43 5.96
CA LEU A 65 15.21 -3.02 6.41
C LEU A 65 16.63 -2.43 6.30
N SER A 66 17.53 -3.08 5.56
CA SER A 66 18.95 -2.72 5.47
C SER A 66 19.21 -1.35 4.81
N ALA A 67 18.30 -0.87 3.95
CA ALA A 67 18.42 0.43 3.29
C ALA A 67 18.43 1.60 4.30
N SER A 68 19.11 2.70 4.00
CA SER A 68 19.23 3.86 4.91
C SER A 68 18.14 4.93 4.73
N ASP A 69 17.37 4.87 3.65
CA ASP A 69 16.42 5.90 3.21
C ASP A 69 15.01 5.75 3.79
N TRP A 70 14.82 4.91 4.80
CA TRP A 70 13.53 4.73 5.47
C TRP A 70 13.11 6.00 6.20
N LYS A 71 11.85 6.38 5.97
CA LYS A 71 11.17 7.43 6.70
C LYS A 71 10.18 6.82 7.70
N VAL A 72 10.18 7.27 8.95
CA VAL A 72 9.35 6.72 10.03
C VAL A 72 8.47 7.77 10.69
N HIS A 73 7.23 7.38 10.97
CA HIS A 73 6.31 8.03 11.90
C HIS A 73 6.14 7.14 13.14
N ARG A 74 6.38 7.71 14.33
CA ARG A 74 6.33 6.96 15.59
C ARG A 74 4.96 7.15 16.24
N GLY A 75 4.16 6.08 16.25
CA GLY A 75 2.79 6.08 16.75
C GLY A 75 1.75 6.08 15.63
N ASP A 76 0.53 6.45 15.99
CA ASP A 76 -0.60 6.51 15.08
C ASP A 76 -0.56 7.78 14.22
N LEU A 77 -0.72 7.62 12.90
CA LEU A 77 -0.73 8.69 11.93
C LEU A 77 -2.15 8.93 11.39
N VAL A 78 -2.62 10.18 11.46
CA VAL A 78 -3.86 10.62 10.81
C VAL A 78 -3.54 11.66 9.74
N VAL A 79 -4.02 11.42 8.52
CA VAL A 79 -3.90 12.35 7.39
C VAL A 79 -5.29 12.76 6.93
N GLU A 80 -5.56 14.07 6.91
CA GLU A 80 -6.90 14.62 6.64
C GLU A 80 -7.32 14.57 5.16
N GLY A 81 -6.39 14.35 4.24
CA GLY A 81 -6.63 14.31 2.81
C GLY A 81 -6.04 13.09 2.15
N ASN A 82 -5.78 13.18 0.85
CA ASN A 82 -5.27 12.06 0.09
C ASN A 82 -3.76 11.92 0.27
N ILE A 83 -3.27 10.70 0.22
CA ILE A 83 -1.84 10.42 0.14
C ILE A 83 -1.53 9.88 -1.24
N GLU A 84 -0.56 10.51 -1.90
CA GLU A 84 0.07 10.00 -3.10
C GLU A 84 1.58 10.02 -2.84
N SER A 85 2.22 8.86 -2.77
CA SER A 85 3.65 8.80 -2.47
C SER A 85 4.33 7.56 -3.04
N ASN A 86 5.57 7.75 -3.48
CA ASN A 86 6.49 6.69 -3.89
C ASN A 86 7.56 6.42 -2.83
N GLN A 87 7.42 6.96 -1.62
CA GLN A 87 8.45 6.87 -0.59
C GLN A 87 8.42 5.53 0.13
N LYS A 88 9.57 5.16 0.67
CA LYS A 88 9.73 4.01 1.57
C LYS A 88 9.46 4.46 3.01
N LEU A 89 8.37 3.97 3.58
CA LEU A 89 7.77 4.54 4.80
C LEU A 89 7.49 3.47 5.86
N ILE A 90 7.60 3.88 7.13
CA ILE A 90 7.24 3.09 8.32
C ILE A 90 6.27 3.92 9.17
N VAL A 91 5.17 3.32 9.59
CA VAL A 91 4.29 3.84 10.64
C VAL A 91 4.28 2.81 11.77
N LEU A 92 4.76 3.18 12.96
CA LEU A 92 4.87 2.27 14.11
C LEU A 92 3.55 2.08 14.87
N GLY A 93 2.43 2.44 14.25
CA GLY A 93 1.08 2.34 14.79
C GLY A 93 0.05 2.22 13.67
N ASN A 94 -1.16 2.73 13.91
CA ASN A 94 -2.24 2.77 12.92
C ASN A 94 -2.03 3.91 11.92
N LEU A 95 -2.45 3.69 10.66
CA LEU A 95 -2.53 4.73 9.63
C LEU A 95 -4.00 4.99 9.28
N THR A 96 -4.48 6.20 9.53
CA THR A 96 -5.82 6.65 9.14
C THR A 96 -5.73 7.77 8.13
N VAL A 97 -6.27 7.56 6.93
CA VAL A 97 -6.29 8.54 5.85
C VAL A 97 -7.75 8.87 5.56
N LYS A 98 -8.16 10.13 5.78
CA LYS A 98 -9.54 10.60 5.49
C LYS A 98 -9.73 10.88 4.00
N GLY A 99 -9.21 10.00 3.16
CA GLY A 99 -9.15 10.11 1.72
C GLY A 99 -8.60 8.82 1.10
N ASN A 100 -8.08 8.93 -0.11
CA ASN A 100 -7.48 7.84 -0.85
C ASN A 100 -5.99 7.71 -0.53
N ILE A 101 -5.48 6.48 -0.58
CA ILE A 101 -4.07 6.17 -0.58
C ILE A 101 -3.69 5.69 -1.97
N SER A 102 -2.69 6.32 -2.58
CA SER A 102 -2.06 5.86 -3.81
C SER A 102 -0.55 5.72 -3.64
N THR A 103 -0.03 4.57 -4.01
CA THR A 103 1.42 4.34 -4.12
C THR A 103 1.75 3.84 -5.52
N PHE A 104 2.93 4.23 -6.02
CA PHE A 104 3.31 4.02 -7.41
C PHE A 104 4.80 3.67 -7.56
N SER A 105 5.31 2.86 -6.63
CA SER A 105 6.70 2.40 -6.64
C SER A 105 6.85 0.95 -6.21
N LEU A 106 7.12 0.09 -7.20
CA LEU A 106 7.29 -1.37 -7.04
C LEU A 106 8.41 -1.75 -6.04
N SER A 107 9.38 -0.86 -5.81
CA SER A 107 10.54 -1.11 -4.93
C SER A 107 10.51 -0.38 -3.58
N ASN A 108 9.50 0.48 -3.34
CA ASN A 108 9.46 1.32 -2.15
C ASN A 108 8.28 0.90 -1.27
N PRO A 109 8.53 0.03 -0.29
CA PRO A 109 7.49 -0.57 0.54
C PRO A 109 6.94 0.39 1.59
N TRP A 110 5.73 0.07 2.05
CA TRP A 110 5.12 0.69 3.20
C TRP A 110 4.96 -0.34 4.32
N VAL A 111 5.46 0.01 5.50
CA VAL A 111 5.34 -0.80 6.71
C VAL A 111 4.41 -0.12 7.70
N ILE A 112 3.36 -0.80 8.13
CA ILE A 112 2.40 -0.29 9.13
C ILE A 112 2.26 -1.32 10.24
N LEU A 113 2.72 -0.97 11.45
CA LEU A 113 2.63 -1.84 12.64
C LEU A 113 1.26 -1.76 13.34
N GLY A 114 0.21 -1.50 12.57
CA GLY A 114 -1.17 -1.40 13.04
C GLY A 114 -2.16 -1.59 11.90
N ASN A 115 -3.36 -1.04 12.06
CA ASN A 115 -4.40 -1.06 11.04
C ASN A 115 -4.24 0.09 10.05
N VAL A 116 -4.70 -0.11 8.81
CA VAL A 116 -4.82 0.94 7.79
C VAL A 116 -6.29 1.22 7.54
N THR A 117 -6.69 2.48 7.64
CA THR A 117 -8.04 2.95 7.31
C THR A 117 -7.99 4.00 6.23
N ALA A 118 -8.78 3.85 5.17
CA ALA A 118 -8.84 4.80 4.06
C ALA A 118 -10.21 4.78 3.35
N THR A 119 -10.43 5.71 2.42
CA THR A 119 -11.58 5.66 1.51
C THR A 119 -11.36 4.63 0.41
N ASN A 120 -10.27 4.78 -0.34
CA ASN A 120 -9.79 3.80 -1.32
C ASN A 120 -8.28 3.61 -1.15
N ILE A 121 -7.77 2.45 -1.55
CA ILE A 121 -6.34 2.13 -1.53
C ILE A 121 -5.98 1.56 -2.89
N VAL A 122 -4.99 2.17 -3.55
CA VAL A 122 -4.44 1.70 -4.82
C VAL A 122 -2.92 1.67 -4.67
N THR A 123 -2.36 0.48 -4.55
CA THR A 123 -0.94 0.33 -4.21
C THR A 123 -0.20 -0.49 -5.24
N ASP A 124 0.81 0.11 -5.84
CA ASP A 124 1.85 -0.61 -6.57
C ASP A 124 3.05 -0.93 -5.64
N SER A 125 3.15 -0.24 -4.51
CA SER A 125 4.18 -0.52 -3.51
C SER A 125 3.84 -1.76 -2.69
N PRO A 126 4.85 -2.60 -2.35
CA PRO A 126 4.67 -3.67 -1.38
C PRO A 126 4.15 -3.14 -0.03
N LEU A 127 3.15 -3.82 0.52
CA LEU A 127 2.57 -3.50 1.82
C LEU A 127 2.97 -4.54 2.85
N LEU A 128 3.46 -4.09 4.00
CA LEU A 128 3.62 -4.94 5.19
C LEU A 128 2.77 -4.36 6.31
N ILE A 129 1.68 -5.04 6.65
CA ILE A 129 0.69 -4.54 7.61
C ILE A 129 0.48 -5.59 8.70
N THR A 130 0.74 -5.23 9.95
CA THR A 130 0.54 -6.16 11.08
C THR A 130 -0.90 -6.19 11.60
N GLY A 131 -1.73 -5.21 11.23
CA GLY A 131 -3.16 -5.19 11.46
C GLY A 131 -3.97 -5.52 10.21
N SER A 132 -5.18 -4.96 10.14
CA SER A 132 -6.11 -5.09 9.01
C SER A 132 -6.12 -3.85 8.11
N ILE A 133 -6.52 -4.04 6.86
CA ILE A 133 -6.93 -2.96 5.95
C ILE A 133 -8.44 -2.78 6.06
N ASN A 134 -8.89 -1.54 6.26
CA ASN A 134 -10.30 -1.15 6.27
C ASN A 134 -10.52 0.01 5.30
N ALA A 135 -10.98 -0.29 4.10
CA ALA A 135 -11.37 0.72 3.11
C ALA A 135 -12.89 0.79 2.99
N SER A 136 -13.47 1.99 2.94
CA SER A 136 -14.91 2.13 2.69
C SER A 136 -15.31 1.88 1.24
N GLY A 137 -14.34 1.96 0.31
CA GLY A 137 -14.50 1.81 -1.13
C GLY A 137 -13.70 0.62 -1.65
N LEU A 138 -12.71 0.88 -2.49
CA LEU A 138 -11.93 -0.13 -3.20
C LEU A 138 -10.53 -0.32 -2.60
N VAL A 139 -10.05 -1.56 -2.66
CA VAL A 139 -8.64 -1.90 -2.43
C VAL A 139 -8.10 -2.57 -3.69
N PHE A 140 -7.07 -1.97 -4.28
CA PHE A 140 -6.28 -2.53 -5.36
C PHE A 140 -4.84 -2.71 -4.88
N ILE A 141 -4.37 -3.96 -4.87
CA ILE A 141 -3.00 -4.31 -4.51
C ILE A 141 -2.34 -4.95 -5.72
N ASP A 142 -1.34 -4.27 -6.27
CA ASP A 142 -0.44 -4.81 -7.27
C ASP A 142 0.85 -5.24 -6.58
N SER A 143 1.18 -6.52 -6.71
CA SER A 143 2.29 -7.15 -6.02
C SER A 143 3.32 -7.59 -7.05
N TYR A 144 4.46 -6.90 -7.06
CA TYR A 144 5.55 -7.09 -8.02
C TYR A 144 6.82 -7.60 -7.32
N TYR A 145 7.75 -8.17 -8.09
CA TYR A 145 8.91 -9.00 -7.67
C TYR A 145 9.56 -8.71 -6.30
N ASP A 146 10.07 -9.80 -5.69
CA ASP A 146 10.89 -9.92 -4.48
C ASP A 146 10.26 -9.52 -3.13
N ASN A 147 9.16 -8.75 -3.13
CA ASN A 147 8.53 -8.25 -1.90
C ASN A 147 7.00 -8.41 -1.95
N PRO A 148 6.46 -9.60 -1.61
CA PRO A 148 5.02 -9.81 -1.57
C PRO A 148 4.33 -8.90 -0.54
N SER A 149 3.19 -8.33 -0.91
CA SER A 149 2.36 -7.64 0.07
C SER A 149 1.81 -8.64 1.10
N SER A 150 2.09 -8.39 2.38
CA SER A 150 1.73 -9.23 3.51
C SER A 150 0.92 -8.45 4.54
N ILE A 151 -0.33 -8.83 4.71
CA ILE A 151 -1.29 -8.24 5.64
C ILE A 151 -1.65 -9.32 6.67
N LYS A 152 -1.23 -9.15 7.91
CA LYS A 152 -1.53 -10.13 8.96
C LYS A 152 -3.03 -10.21 9.23
N GLY A 153 -3.74 -9.09 9.23
CA GLY A 153 -5.17 -9.03 9.46
C GLY A 153 -6.00 -9.34 8.22
N SER A 154 -7.25 -8.86 8.24
CA SER A 154 -8.16 -8.96 7.10
C SER A 154 -8.02 -7.75 6.17
N VAL A 155 -8.41 -7.93 4.91
CA VAL A 155 -8.66 -6.83 3.97
C VAL A 155 -10.18 -6.67 3.84
N ASN A 156 -10.70 -5.56 4.33
CA ASN A 156 -12.13 -5.24 4.31
C ASN A 156 -12.35 -4.06 3.38
N ALA A 157 -13.13 -4.26 2.32
CA ALA A 157 -13.45 -3.22 1.33
C ALA A 157 -14.76 -3.56 0.62
N ARG A 158 -15.38 -2.62 -0.09
CA ARG A 158 -16.52 -2.97 -0.95
C ARG A 158 -16.08 -3.84 -2.13
N GLY A 159 -14.96 -3.48 -2.76
CA GLY A 159 -14.34 -4.24 -3.85
C GLY A 159 -12.86 -4.46 -3.60
N ILE A 160 -12.39 -5.68 -3.85
CA ILE A 160 -10.98 -6.05 -3.71
C ILE A 160 -10.44 -6.54 -5.05
N PHE A 161 -9.34 -5.94 -5.49
CA PHE A 161 -8.59 -6.32 -6.68
C PHE A 161 -7.17 -6.66 -6.26
N ILE A 162 -6.76 -7.89 -6.52
CA ILE A 162 -5.40 -8.35 -6.23
C ILE A 162 -4.76 -8.78 -7.54
N ASN A 163 -3.66 -8.15 -7.90
CA ASN A 163 -2.76 -8.66 -8.93
C ASN A 163 -1.54 -9.27 -8.24
N ASP A 164 -1.48 -10.59 -8.22
CA ASP A 164 -0.42 -11.35 -7.57
C ASP A 164 0.17 -12.45 -8.45
N ILE A 165 0.01 -12.27 -9.77
CA ILE A 165 0.64 -13.04 -10.85
C ILE A 165 2.12 -13.31 -10.53
N ILE A 166 2.85 -12.27 -10.12
CA ILE A 166 4.31 -12.32 -9.96
C ILE A 166 4.72 -12.64 -8.52
N ALA A 167 4.10 -12.00 -7.52
CA ALA A 167 4.40 -12.20 -6.11
C ALA A 167 3.10 -12.30 -5.31
N PRO A 168 2.89 -13.34 -4.47
CA PRO A 168 1.62 -13.58 -3.81
C PRO A 168 1.25 -12.45 -2.85
N VAL A 169 -0.03 -12.08 -2.80
CA VAL A 169 -0.56 -11.26 -1.69
C VAL A 169 -1.08 -12.18 -0.60
N VAL A 170 -0.54 -12.01 0.61
CA VAL A 170 -0.92 -12.80 1.79
C VAL A 170 -1.78 -11.94 2.70
N ALA A 171 -3.01 -12.39 2.95
CA ALA A 171 -3.93 -11.80 3.93
C ALA A 171 -4.59 -12.92 4.72
N SER A 172 -4.92 -12.70 6.01
CA SER A 172 -5.62 -13.73 6.79
C SER A 172 -7.04 -13.99 6.29
N SER A 173 -7.72 -12.96 5.79
CA SER A 173 -9.00 -13.07 5.11
C SER A 173 -9.29 -11.84 4.25
N THR A 174 -10.21 -11.98 3.31
CA THR A 174 -10.75 -10.89 2.49
C THR A 174 -12.27 -10.83 2.68
N ASN A 175 -12.79 -9.63 2.94
CA ASN A 175 -14.23 -9.39 3.11
C ASN A 175 -14.66 -8.29 2.16
N SER A 176 -15.48 -8.64 1.17
CA SER A 176 -15.93 -7.72 0.13
C SER A 176 -17.23 -8.13 -0.54
N GLU A 177 -17.93 -7.16 -1.15
CA GLU A 177 -19.09 -7.44 -2.02
C GLU A 177 -18.66 -8.19 -3.28
N PHE A 178 -17.46 -7.88 -3.81
CA PHE A 178 -16.86 -8.59 -4.93
C PHE A 178 -15.33 -8.58 -4.83
N MET A 179 -14.71 -9.64 -5.35
CA MET A 179 -13.26 -9.79 -5.38
C MET A 179 -12.82 -10.30 -6.76
N VAL A 180 -11.77 -9.70 -7.29
CA VAL A 180 -11.05 -10.17 -8.48
C VAL A 180 -9.60 -10.40 -8.09
N ARG A 181 -9.10 -11.60 -8.34
CA ARG A 181 -7.70 -11.96 -8.12
C ARG A 181 -7.11 -12.46 -9.43
N ALA A 182 -6.11 -11.76 -9.94
CA ALA A 182 -5.29 -12.22 -11.05
C ALA A 182 -4.07 -12.93 -10.46
N SER A 183 -3.99 -14.24 -10.66
CA SER A 183 -2.92 -15.10 -10.15
C SER A 183 -2.49 -16.09 -11.23
N ASP A 184 -1.18 -16.40 -11.31
CA ASP A 184 -0.64 -17.41 -12.24
C ASP A 184 -0.90 -18.86 -11.77
N LYS A 185 -1.43 -19.02 -10.55
CA LYS A 185 -1.87 -20.33 -10.07
C LYS A 185 -3.27 -20.61 -10.61
N ASN A 186 -3.32 -21.48 -11.62
CA ASN A 186 -4.52 -22.27 -11.86
C ASN A 186 -4.88 -22.99 -10.55
N ASP A 187 -6.04 -22.70 -10.00
CA ASP A 187 -6.69 -23.58 -9.04
C ASP A 187 -6.96 -24.92 -9.76
N THR A 188 -6.12 -25.92 -9.48
CA THR A 188 -6.33 -27.34 -9.81
C THR A 188 -6.48 -28.14 -8.54
#